data_AF-A0A2J5P8U5-F1
#
_entry.id   AF-A0A2J5P8U5-F1
#
_cell.length_a   1.000
_cell.length_b   1.000
_cell.length_c   1.000
_cell.angle_alpha   90.00
_cell.angle_beta   90.00
_cell.angle_gamma   90.00
#
_symmetry.space_group_name_H-M   'P 1'
#
loop_
_entity.id
_entity.type
_entity.pdbx_description
1 polymer ?
#
loop_
_entity_poly.entity_id
_entity_poly.type
_entity_poly.pdbx_seq_one_letter_code
_entity_poly.pdbx_strand_id
1 'polypeptide(L)'
;MSQTMIIEEVLARPQEVSWLPWAVQYFFFIGIAACAALFGCLLHWRKRHDAKLERLTLLIALTCAITAPLALTADLHQTARFWHFYAYPTPWSWMPWGALFLPLFILFLGLWFAVRQSGLLRNKSDSVTKWLALASALTATGLLLYTGREVSVVQARPVWFSYAFVLAMFFSALQTFFALLIVAVRNDFQCQRQLAIWQLSALMLLAVVVAIWVSG
;
A
#
# COMPACT_ATOMS: atom_id res chain seq x y z
N MET A 1 -38.43 24.63 -46.52
CA MET A 1 -37.86 25.01 -45.21
C MET A 1 -37.01 23.85 -44.73
N SER A 2 -35.70 23.90 -44.95
CA SER A 2 -34.76 22.85 -44.56
C SER A 2 -34.38 23.02 -43.10
N GLN A 3 -34.77 22.08 -42.23
CA GLN A 3 -34.31 22.03 -40.85
C GLN A 3 -32.81 21.72 -40.84
N THR A 4 -31.99 22.71 -40.48
CA THR A 4 -30.59 22.51 -40.13
C THR A 4 -30.53 21.70 -38.82
N MET A 5 -30.12 20.44 -38.92
CA MET A 5 -29.74 19.61 -37.77
C MET A 5 -28.59 20.31 -37.03
N ILE A 6 -28.86 20.84 -35.83
CA ILE A 6 -27.84 21.32 -34.92
C ILE A 6 -27.26 20.09 -34.22
N ILE A 7 -26.08 19.65 -34.67
CA ILE A 7 -25.30 18.63 -33.98
C ILE A 7 -24.50 19.36 -32.90
N GLU A 8 -24.97 19.32 -31.65
CA GLU A 8 -24.16 19.75 -30.50
C GLU A 8 -23.17 18.64 -30.17
N GLU A 9 -21.95 18.73 -30.70
CA GLU A 9 -20.84 17.96 -30.16
C GLU A 9 -20.50 18.53 -28.77
N VAL A 10 -20.97 17.83 -27.73
CA VAL A 10 -20.48 18.03 -26.37
C VAL A 10 -19.03 17.55 -26.34
N LEU A 11 -18.11 18.46 -26.69
CA LEU A 11 -16.68 18.25 -26.48
C LEU A 11 -16.46 18.18 -24.97
N ALA A 12 -16.38 16.96 -24.43
CA ALA A 12 -15.93 16.74 -23.07
C ALA A 12 -14.54 17.39 -22.95
N ARG A 13 -14.43 18.49 -22.20
CA ARG A 13 -13.13 19.11 -21.97
C ARG A 13 -12.20 18.03 -21.42
N PRO A 14 -10.99 17.87 -21.96
CA PRO A 14 -10.02 16.94 -21.40
C PRO A 14 -9.86 17.31 -19.93
N GLN A 15 -10.34 16.43 -19.05
CA GLN A 15 -10.14 16.61 -17.61
C GLN A 15 -8.64 16.58 -17.38
N GLU A 16 -8.12 17.61 -16.71
CA GLU A 16 -6.71 17.61 -16.33
C GLU A 16 -6.45 16.38 -15.47
N VAL A 17 -5.63 15.47 -16.03
CA VAL A 17 -5.23 14.23 -15.38
C VAL A 17 -4.50 14.62 -14.12
N SER A 18 -5.17 14.45 -12.99
CA SER A 18 -4.67 14.98 -11.72
C SER A 18 -3.44 14.19 -11.25
N TRP A 19 -3.30 12.93 -11.69
CA TRP A 19 -2.25 11.99 -11.31
C TRP A 19 -1.86 11.16 -12.53
N LEU A 20 -0.57 11.08 -12.86
CA LEU A 20 -0.12 10.20 -13.93
C LEU A 20 -0.31 8.72 -13.52
N PRO A 21 -0.40 7.79 -14.49
CA PRO A 21 -0.51 6.35 -14.20
C PRO A 21 0.59 5.83 -13.26
N TRP A 22 1.77 6.45 -13.27
CA TRP A 22 2.91 6.11 -12.43
C TRP A 22 2.62 6.32 -10.93
N ALA A 23 2.01 7.43 -10.57
CA ALA A 23 1.63 7.69 -9.18
C ALA A 23 0.57 6.69 -8.67
N VAL A 24 -0.36 6.27 -9.54
CA VAL A 24 -1.35 5.22 -9.21
C VAL A 24 -0.68 3.87 -8.98
N GLN A 25 0.31 3.50 -9.81
CA GLN A 25 1.10 2.28 -9.63
C GLN A 25 1.89 2.30 -8.32
N TYR A 26 2.49 3.44 -7.97
CA TYR A 26 3.16 3.62 -6.69
C TYR A 26 2.21 3.30 -5.53
N PHE A 27 1.02 3.90 -5.48
CA PHE A 27 0.03 3.64 -4.44
C PHE A 27 -0.43 2.19 -4.37
N PHE A 28 -0.59 1.56 -5.53
CA PHE A 28 -0.97 0.16 -5.62
C PHE A 28 0.12 -0.75 -5.00
N PHE A 29 1.37 -0.62 -5.44
CA PHE A 29 2.46 -1.47 -4.95
C PHE A 29 2.81 -1.20 -3.48
N ILE A 30 2.86 0.08 -3.07
CA ILE A 30 3.17 0.40 -1.66
C ILE A 30 2.04 -0.05 -0.73
N GLY A 31 0.78 0.03 -1.17
CA GLY A 31 -0.36 -0.46 -0.42
C GLY A 31 -0.29 -1.98 -0.19
N ILE A 32 0.03 -2.75 -1.23
CA ILE A 32 0.23 -4.21 -1.11
C ILE A 32 1.40 -4.52 -0.19
N ALA A 33 2.52 -3.81 -0.34
CA ALA A 33 3.71 -4.01 0.49
C ALA A 33 3.44 -3.74 1.97
N ALA A 34 2.72 -2.65 2.28
CA ALA A 34 2.34 -2.30 3.63
C ALA A 34 1.36 -3.33 4.25
N CYS A 35 0.34 -3.77 3.49
CA CYS A 35 -0.58 -4.81 3.95
C CYS A 35 0.15 -6.13 4.21
N ALA A 36 1.09 -6.50 3.33
CA ALA A 36 1.92 -7.69 3.49
C ALA A 36 2.81 -7.60 4.74
N ALA A 37 3.43 -6.45 5.01
CA ALA A 37 4.24 -6.25 6.21
C ALA A 37 3.41 -6.37 7.50
N LEU A 38 2.20 -5.77 7.53
CA LEU A 38 1.26 -5.89 8.65
C LEU A 38 0.82 -7.35 8.87
N PHE A 39 0.45 -8.04 7.80
CA PHE A 39 0.06 -9.44 7.88
C PHE A 39 1.22 -10.34 8.31
N GLY A 40 2.43 -10.10 7.78
CA GLY A 40 3.63 -10.80 8.21
C GLY A 40 3.91 -10.61 9.70
N CYS A 41 3.74 -9.38 10.22
CA CYS A 41 3.94 -9.08 11.64
C CYS A 41 2.91 -9.82 12.49
N LEU A 42 1.65 -9.88 12.04
CA LEU A 42 0.59 -10.66 12.69
C LEU A 42 0.92 -12.16 12.72
N LEU A 43 1.45 -12.71 11.61
CA LEU A 43 1.89 -14.10 11.52
C LEU A 43 3.04 -14.39 12.48
N HIS A 44 4.01 -13.49 12.57
CA HIS A 44 5.17 -13.62 13.44
C HIS A 44 4.78 -13.70 14.93
N TRP A 45 3.69 -13.03 15.33
CA TRP A 45 3.20 -13.06 16.71
C TRP A 45 2.24 -14.23 17.00
N ARG A 46 1.80 -14.96 15.98
CA ARG A 46 0.81 -16.03 16.13
C ARG A 46 1.49 -17.28 16.70
N LYS A 47 0.88 -17.88 17.73
CA LYS A 47 1.40 -19.12 18.38
C LYS A 47 1.60 -20.30 17.42
N ARG A 48 0.85 -20.35 16.32
CA ARG A 48 1.05 -21.33 15.22
C ARG A 48 1.84 -20.65 14.11
N HIS A 49 3.17 -20.68 14.25
CA HIS A 49 4.08 -20.03 13.33
C HIS A 49 4.24 -20.84 12.05
N ASP A 50 3.62 -20.42 10.95
CA ASP A 50 3.87 -20.98 9.62
C ASP A 50 5.00 -20.21 8.94
N ALA A 51 6.22 -20.75 9.05
CA ALA A 51 7.42 -20.13 8.50
C ALA A 51 7.39 -20.03 6.95
N LYS A 52 6.65 -20.91 6.27
CA LYS A 52 6.54 -20.86 4.80
C LYS A 52 5.66 -19.69 4.39
N LEU A 53 4.51 -19.53 5.06
CA LEU A 53 3.58 -18.43 4.79
C LEU A 53 4.19 -17.06 5.11
N GLU A 54 4.93 -16.96 6.21
CA GLU A 54 5.67 -15.74 6.58
C GLU A 54 6.69 -15.37 5.50
N ARG A 55 7.49 -16.32 5.01
CA ARG A 55 8.48 -16.07 3.94
C ARG A 55 7.83 -15.62 2.63
N LEU A 56 6.72 -16.25 2.23
CA LEU A 56 5.97 -15.85 1.03
C LEU A 56 5.42 -14.43 1.18
N THR A 57 4.87 -14.10 2.35
CA THR A 57 4.36 -12.77 2.66
C THR A 57 5.48 -11.72 2.58
N LEU A 58 6.64 -12.00 3.18
CA LEU A 58 7.79 -11.10 3.13
C LEU A 58 8.35 -10.93 1.72
N LEU A 59 8.34 -11.99 0.90
CA LEU A 59 8.77 -11.92 -0.49
C LEU A 59 7.84 -11.01 -1.30
N ILE A 60 6.52 -11.17 -1.16
CA ILE A 60 5.54 -10.27 -1.81
C ILE A 60 5.74 -8.83 -1.32
N ALA A 61 5.94 -8.63 -0.02
CA ALA A 61 6.17 -7.31 0.54
C ALA A 61 7.41 -6.65 -0.07
N LEU A 62 8.53 -7.38 -0.15
CA LEU A 62 9.81 -6.86 -0.64
C LEU A 62 9.75 -6.55 -2.15
N THR A 63 9.16 -7.43 -2.96
CA THR A 63 9.04 -7.17 -4.41
C THR A 63 8.16 -5.96 -4.70
N CYS A 64 7.06 -5.80 -3.98
CA CYS A 64 6.19 -4.62 -4.09
C CYS A 64 6.87 -3.35 -3.55
N ALA A 65 7.63 -3.46 -2.46
CA ALA A 65 8.35 -2.33 -1.86
C ALA A 65 9.52 -1.82 -2.74
N ILE A 66 10.13 -2.69 -3.56
CA ILE A 66 11.18 -2.30 -4.51
C ILE A 66 10.56 -1.68 -5.78
N THR A 67 9.42 -2.19 -6.25
CA THR A 67 8.76 -1.68 -7.45
C THR A 67 8.08 -0.33 -7.24
N ALA A 68 7.59 -0.04 -6.03
CA ALA A 68 6.94 1.24 -5.71
C ALA A 68 7.85 2.48 -5.94
N PRO A 69 9.09 2.56 -5.40
CA PRO A 69 10.01 3.66 -5.69
C PRO A 69 10.34 3.83 -7.17
N LEU A 70 10.39 2.75 -7.95
CA LEU A 70 10.63 2.85 -9.40
C LEU A 70 9.49 3.61 -10.09
N ALA A 71 8.24 3.29 -9.75
CA ALA A 71 7.08 4.03 -10.24
C ALA A 71 7.10 5.51 -9.77
N LEU A 72 7.52 5.76 -8.52
CA LEU A 72 7.67 7.12 -8.00
C LEU A 72 8.75 7.92 -8.74
N THR A 73 9.89 7.31 -9.08
CA THR A 73 10.95 8.00 -9.85
C THR A 73 10.51 8.38 -11.26
N ALA A 74 9.67 7.55 -11.88
CA ALA A 74 9.07 7.85 -13.18
C ALA A 74 8.05 9.00 -13.07
N ASP A 75 7.31 9.08 -11.97
CA ASP A 75 6.37 10.17 -11.71
C ASP A 75 7.07 11.52 -11.52
N LEU A 76 8.22 11.55 -10.83
CA LEU A 76 8.91 12.81 -10.52
C LEU A 76 9.48 13.54 -11.74
N HIS A 77 9.79 12.87 -12.87
CA HIS A 77 10.44 13.37 -14.11
C HIS A 77 11.79 14.09 -13.93
N GLN A 78 12.02 14.80 -12.81
CA GLN A 78 13.26 15.35 -12.29
C GLN A 78 13.61 14.62 -11.00
N THR A 79 14.23 13.45 -11.13
CA THR A 79 14.59 12.60 -9.98
C THR A 79 15.44 13.34 -8.94
N ALA A 80 16.34 14.25 -9.33
CA ALA A 80 17.17 15.03 -8.40
C ALA A 80 16.39 15.88 -7.37
N ARG A 81 15.09 16.11 -7.58
CA ARG A 81 14.25 16.90 -6.66
C ARG A 81 13.98 16.17 -5.34
N PHE A 82 14.17 14.85 -5.25
CA PHE A 82 13.99 14.12 -3.99
C PHE A 82 14.82 14.74 -2.85
N TRP A 83 16.01 15.27 -3.18
CA TRP A 83 16.93 15.86 -2.20
C TRP A 83 16.36 17.10 -1.52
N HIS A 84 15.58 17.90 -2.25
CA HIS A 84 15.04 19.15 -1.74
C HIS A 84 14.08 18.93 -0.56
N PHE A 85 13.38 17.79 -0.52
CA PHE A 85 12.51 17.41 0.59
C PHE A 85 13.27 17.13 1.90
N TYR A 86 14.52 16.68 1.80
CA TYR A 86 15.38 16.44 2.96
C TYR A 86 16.11 17.71 3.42
N ALA A 87 16.49 18.58 2.49
CA ALA A 87 17.21 19.81 2.79
C ALA A 87 16.31 20.91 3.38
N TYR A 88 15.04 20.99 2.96
CA TYR A 88 14.09 22.01 3.41
C TYR A 88 12.75 21.37 3.83
N PRO A 89 12.70 20.68 4.99
CA PRO A 89 11.47 20.05 5.46
C PRO A 89 10.43 21.11 5.81
N THR A 90 9.26 21.02 5.18
CA THR A 90 8.09 21.86 5.49
C THR A 90 7.12 21.06 6.36
N PRO A 91 7.22 21.12 7.70
CA PRO A 91 6.48 20.21 8.60
C PRO A 91 4.96 20.37 8.53
N TRP A 92 4.46 21.46 7.95
CA TRP A 92 3.03 21.72 7.74
C TRP A 92 2.44 20.99 6.53
N SER A 93 3.27 20.43 5.65
CA SER A 93 2.84 19.59 4.53
C SER A 93 2.91 18.11 4.92
N TRP A 94 2.03 17.29 4.33
CA TRP A 94 2.08 15.84 4.49
C TRP A 94 3.26 15.21 3.72
N MET A 95 3.70 15.85 2.63
CA MET A 95 4.66 15.29 1.66
C MET A 95 6.05 14.92 2.24
N PRO A 96 6.68 15.70 3.14
CA PRO A 96 7.96 15.32 3.75
C PRO A 96 7.88 14.05 4.61
N TRP A 97 6.72 13.77 5.19
CA TRP A 97 6.51 12.57 5.99
C TRP A 97 6.58 11.30 5.13
N GLY A 98 6.05 11.34 3.92
CA GLY A 98 6.19 10.27 2.94
C GLY A 98 7.62 9.99 2.55
N ALA A 99 8.37 11.07 2.25
CA ALA A 99 9.79 10.98 1.94
C ALA A 99 10.59 10.34 3.08
N LEU A 100 10.20 10.53 4.33
CA LEU A 100 10.84 9.89 5.48
C LEU A 100 10.38 8.43 5.69
N PHE A 101 9.08 8.17 5.65
CA PHE A 101 8.53 6.84 5.95
C PHE A 101 8.86 5.80 4.88
N LEU A 102 8.92 6.20 3.61
CA LEU A 102 9.20 5.29 2.50
C LEU A 102 10.57 4.58 2.62
N PRO A 103 11.71 5.30 2.73
CA PRO A 103 13.02 4.65 2.88
C PRO A 103 13.14 3.88 4.20
N LEU A 104 12.55 4.38 5.29
CA LEU A 104 12.55 3.68 6.57
C LEU A 104 11.79 2.35 6.49
N PHE A 105 10.62 2.34 5.85
CA PHE A 105 9.84 1.13 5.64
C PHE A 105 10.62 0.10 4.82
N ILE A 106 11.20 0.51 3.68
CA ILE A 106 11.98 -0.38 2.82
C ILE A 106 13.21 -0.92 3.59
N LEU A 107 13.89 -0.07 4.37
CA LEU A 107 15.03 -0.48 5.18
C LEU A 107 14.65 -1.51 6.24
N PHE A 108 13.63 -1.24 7.06
CA PHE A 108 13.20 -2.17 8.11
C PHE A 108 12.66 -3.48 7.53
N LEU A 109 11.90 -3.42 6.44
CA LEU A 109 11.40 -4.60 5.74
C LEU A 109 12.55 -5.43 5.15
N GLY A 110 13.51 -4.78 4.49
CA GLY A 110 14.68 -5.42 3.90
C GLY A 110 15.57 -6.08 4.97
N LEU A 111 15.82 -5.39 6.08
CA LEU A 111 16.56 -5.96 7.21
C LEU A 111 15.80 -7.13 7.85
N TRP A 112 14.49 -7.03 8.00
CA TRP A 112 13.67 -8.13 8.52
C TRP A 112 13.75 -9.36 7.62
N PHE A 113 13.60 -9.17 6.30
CA PHE A 113 13.76 -10.24 5.32
C PHE A 113 15.17 -10.85 5.36
N ALA A 114 16.22 -10.02 5.42
CA ALA A 114 17.61 -10.47 5.45
C ALA A 114 17.92 -11.31 6.71
N VAL A 115 17.47 -10.87 7.89
CA VAL A 115 17.62 -11.63 9.15
C VAL A 115 16.88 -12.97 9.05
N ARG A 116 15.70 -12.99 8.41
CA ARG A 116 14.91 -14.22 8.26
C ARG A 116 15.51 -15.21 7.27
N GLN A 117 16.10 -14.73 6.17
CA GLN A 117 16.70 -15.56 5.13
C GLN A 117 18.07 -16.09 5.52
N SER A 118 18.90 -15.26 6.16
CA SER A 118 20.30 -15.58 6.46
C SER A 118 20.46 -16.61 7.58
N GLY A 119 19.48 -16.73 8.50
CA GLY A 119 19.58 -17.63 9.65
C GLY A 119 20.76 -17.35 10.59
N LEU A 120 21.57 -16.32 10.32
CA LEU A 120 22.88 -16.05 10.92
C LEU A 120 22.80 -15.66 12.41
N LEU A 121 21.64 -15.19 12.87
CA LEU A 121 21.43 -14.71 14.23
C LEU A 121 20.67 -15.69 15.13
N ARG A 122 20.55 -16.97 14.73
CA ARG A 122 19.62 -18.00 15.27
C ARG A 122 19.41 -18.05 16.80
N ASN A 123 20.35 -17.58 17.62
CA ASN A 123 20.25 -17.57 19.09
C ASN A 123 19.85 -16.21 19.73
N LYS A 124 20.01 -15.07 19.03
CA LYS A 124 19.53 -13.73 19.46
C LYS A 124 18.47 -13.13 18.49
N SER A 125 18.17 -13.85 17.40
CA SER A 125 17.35 -13.41 16.27
C SER A 125 15.91 -13.13 16.66
N ASP A 126 15.32 -13.86 17.60
CA ASP A 126 13.88 -13.73 17.85
C ASP A 126 13.50 -12.37 18.43
N SER A 127 14.31 -11.79 19.31
CA SER A 127 14.03 -10.45 19.85
C SER A 127 14.23 -9.37 18.77
N VAL A 128 15.33 -9.46 18.01
CA VAL A 128 15.64 -8.52 16.93
C VAL A 128 14.58 -8.59 15.84
N THR A 129 14.20 -9.78 15.40
CA THR A 129 13.16 -10.00 14.38
C THR A 129 11.81 -9.44 14.83
N LYS A 130 11.43 -9.59 16.12
CA LYS A 130 10.21 -8.98 16.66
C LYS A 130 10.25 -7.46 16.59
N TRP A 131 11.36 -6.84 16.98
CA TRP A 131 11.52 -5.39 16.91
C TRP A 131 11.48 -4.88 15.47
N LEU A 132 12.12 -5.59 14.53
CA LEU A 132 12.06 -5.23 13.12
C LEU A 132 10.66 -5.44 12.51
N ALA A 133 9.97 -6.52 12.86
CA ALA A 133 8.58 -6.74 12.45
C ALA A 133 7.68 -5.61 12.96
N LEU A 134 7.83 -5.21 14.23
CA LEU A 134 7.09 -4.08 14.80
C LEU A 134 7.47 -2.74 14.14
N ALA A 135 8.75 -2.47 13.90
CA ALA A 135 9.20 -1.25 13.25
C ALA A 135 8.70 -1.16 11.80
N SER A 136 8.73 -2.27 11.05
CA SER A 136 8.18 -2.34 9.70
C SER A 136 6.65 -2.19 9.70
N ALA A 137 5.94 -2.78 10.68
CA ALA A 137 4.49 -2.59 10.83
C ALA A 137 4.12 -1.14 11.19
N LEU A 138 4.88 -0.49 12.07
CA LEU A 138 4.66 0.90 12.47
C LEU A 138 4.88 1.84 11.29
N THR A 139 5.97 1.66 10.55
CA THR A 139 6.28 2.47 9.35
C THR A 139 5.30 2.17 8.20
N ALA A 140 4.85 0.93 8.03
CA ALA A 140 3.79 0.57 7.08
C ALA A 140 2.46 1.27 7.41
N THR A 141 2.08 1.29 8.68
CA THR A 141 0.87 2.00 9.15
C THR A 141 0.99 3.50 8.90
N GLY A 142 2.17 4.07 9.19
CA GLY A 142 2.48 5.47 8.87
C GLY A 142 2.34 5.77 7.37
N LEU A 143 2.87 4.91 6.50
CA LEU A 143 2.76 5.04 5.04
C LEU A 143 1.32 4.97 4.55
N LEU A 144 0.52 4.03 5.05
CA LEU A 144 -0.89 3.89 4.68
C LEU A 144 -1.71 5.12 5.08
N LEU A 145 -1.49 5.62 6.29
CA LEU A 145 -2.14 6.84 6.78
C LEU A 145 -1.71 8.07 5.99
N TYR A 146 -0.41 8.23 5.75
CA TYR A 146 0.15 9.31 4.92
C TYR A 146 -0.45 9.29 3.51
N THR A 147 -0.38 8.14 2.84
CA THR A 147 -0.87 7.95 1.47
C THR A 147 -2.36 8.26 1.36
N GLY A 148 -3.17 7.76 2.30
CA GLY A 148 -4.59 8.08 2.33
C GLY A 148 -4.87 9.55 2.64
N ARG A 149 -4.08 10.18 3.52
CA ARG A 149 -4.25 11.60 3.85
C ARG A 149 -3.84 12.51 2.70
N GLU A 150 -2.83 12.17 1.91
CA GLU A 150 -2.48 12.96 0.73
C GLU A 150 -3.63 13.06 -0.26
N VAL A 151 -4.35 11.96 -0.51
CA VAL A 151 -5.48 11.97 -1.43
C VAL A 151 -6.72 12.60 -0.78
N SER A 152 -6.98 12.34 0.52
CA SER A 152 -8.20 12.79 1.19
C SER A 152 -8.20 14.25 1.65
N VAL A 153 -7.05 14.91 1.74
CA VAL A 153 -6.97 16.33 2.12
C VAL A 153 -7.22 17.28 0.94
N VAL A 154 -7.30 16.76 -0.30
CA VAL A 154 -7.53 17.58 -1.50
C VAL A 154 -8.99 18.06 -1.53
N GLN A 155 -9.23 19.21 -0.89
CA GLN A 155 -10.54 19.88 -0.81
C GLN A 155 -11.15 20.21 -2.18
N ALA A 156 -10.32 20.34 -3.22
CA ALA A 156 -10.76 20.63 -4.58
C ALA A 156 -11.51 19.46 -5.26
N ARG A 157 -11.51 18.26 -4.67
CA ARG A 157 -12.17 17.07 -5.22
C ARG A 157 -13.13 16.47 -4.17
N PRO A 158 -14.44 16.79 -4.22
CA PRO A 158 -15.40 16.39 -3.18
C PRO A 158 -15.50 14.88 -2.98
N VAL A 159 -15.27 14.08 -4.02
CA VAL A 159 -15.25 12.61 -3.95
C VAL A 159 -14.05 12.08 -3.15
N TRP A 160 -12.94 12.82 -3.13
CA TRP A 160 -11.71 12.41 -2.42
C TRP A 160 -11.70 12.89 -0.97
N PHE A 161 -12.39 13.98 -0.67
CA PHE A 161 -12.49 14.56 0.68
C PHE A 161 -13.38 13.72 1.60
N SER A 162 -12.90 12.54 1.99
CA SER A 162 -13.57 11.67 2.94
C SER A 162 -12.58 10.79 3.68
N TYR A 163 -12.79 10.62 4.98
CA TYR A 163 -12.03 9.65 5.78
C TYR A 163 -12.32 8.21 5.36
N ALA A 164 -13.51 7.94 4.81
CA ALA A 164 -13.88 6.62 4.33
C ALA A 164 -13.04 6.20 3.11
N PHE A 165 -12.57 7.16 2.31
CA PHE A 165 -11.72 6.90 1.15
C PHE A 165 -10.37 6.26 1.54
N VAL A 166 -9.77 6.70 2.65
CA VAL A 166 -8.53 6.12 3.19
C VAL A 166 -8.72 4.64 3.54
N LEU A 167 -9.84 4.33 4.18
CA LEU A 167 -10.19 2.95 4.52
C LEU A 167 -10.50 2.12 3.27
N ALA A 168 -11.18 2.69 2.28
CA ALA A 168 -11.47 2.03 1.01
C ALA A 168 -10.19 1.65 0.26
N MET A 169 -9.21 2.56 0.19
CA MET A 169 -7.89 2.27 -0.39
C MET A 169 -7.16 1.15 0.36
N PHE A 170 -7.16 1.20 1.69
CA PHE A 170 -6.53 0.17 2.51
C PHE A 170 -7.14 -1.22 2.28
N PHE A 171 -8.47 -1.35 2.38
CA PHE A 171 -9.13 -2.64 2.18
C PHE A 171 -8.99 -3.15 0.74
N SER A 172 -8.94 -2.25 -0.25
CA SER A 172 -8.68 -2.63 -1.65
C SER A 172 -7.25 -3.18 -1.86
N ALA A 173 -6.25 -2.55 -1.24
CA ALA A 173 -4.89 -3.07 -1.25
C ALA A 173 -4.79 -4.42 -0.51
N LEU A 174 -5.51 -4.57 0.61
CA LEU A 174 -5.57 -5.81 1.38
C LEU A 174 -6.20 -6.96 0.57
N GLN A 175 -7.25 -6.68 -0.23
CA GLN A 175 -7.83 -7.66 -1.16
C GLN A 175 -6.80 -8.19 -2.14
N THR A 176 -6.06 -7.27 -2.77
CA THR A 176 -5.05 -7.62 -3.77
C THR A 176 -3.92 -8.43 -3.15
N PHE A 177 -3.48 -8.04 -1.95
CA PHE A 177 -2.48 -8.80 -1.19
C PHE A 177 -2.93 -10.24 -0.93
N PHE A 178 -4.15 -10.45 -0.42
CA PHE A 178 -4.67 -11.80 -0.17
C PHE A 178 -4.77 -12.62 -1.46
N ALA A 179 -5.20 -12.01 -2.57
CA ALA A 179 -5.25 -12.68 -3.86
C ALA A 179 -3.85 -13.17 -4.30
N LEU A 180 -2.82 -12.31 -4.20
CA LEU A 180 -1.43 -12.69 -4.50
C LEU A 180 -0.93 -13.80 -3.57
N LEU A 181 -1.26 -13.74 -2.29
CA LEU A 181 -0.85 -14.75 -1.31
C LEU A 181 -1.52 -16.11 -1.55
N ILE A 182 -2.81 -16.14 -1.91
CA ILE A 182 -3.54 -17.37 -2.25
C ILE A 182 -2.94 -18.04 -3.48
N VAL A 183 -2.57 -17.26 -4.50
CA VAL A 183 -1.87 -17.75 -5.69
C VAL A 183 -0.49 -18.30 -5.32
N ALA A 184 0.23 -17.64 -4.41
CA ALA A 184 1.55 -18.10 -3.95
C ALA A 184 1.48 -19.41 -3.13
N VAL A 185 0.37 -19.68 -2.45
CA VAL A 185 0.15 -20.85 -1.58
C VAL A 185 -0.53 -22.01 -2.33
N ARG A 186 -0.40 -22.07 -3.67
CA ARG A 186 -1.12 -23.01 -4.57
C ARG A 186 -1.19 -24.49 -4.13
N ASN A 187 -0.20 -24.97 -3.39
CA ASN A 187 -0.09 -26.38 -3.00
C ASN A 187 -0.72 -26.72 -1.64
N ASP A 188 -1.24 -25.75 -0.88
CA ASP A 188 -1.82 -25.98 0.45
C ASP A 188 -3.29 -25.54 0.52
N PHE A 189 -4.19 -26.50 0.30
CA PHE A 189 -5.62 -26.27 0.27
C PHE A 189 -6.20 -25.79 1.61
N GLN A 190 -5.64 -26.24 2.74
CA GLN A 190 -6.11 -25.83 4.06
C GLN A 190 -5.78 -24.36 4.33
N CYS A 191 -4.53 -23.97 4.01
CA CYS A 191 -4.09 -22.59 4.13
C CYS A 191 -4.85 -21.67 3.17
N GLN A 192 -5.07 -22.10 1.91
CA GLN A 192 -5.89 -21.37 0.95
C GLN A 192 -7.32 -21.14 1.44
N ARG A 193 -7.97 -22.15 2.03
CA ARG A 193 -9.32 -22.00 2.58
C ARG A 193 -9.36 -20.96 3.70
N GLN A 194 -8.38 -20.97 4.60
CA GLN A 194 -8.29 -19.96 5.65
C GLN A 194 -8.10 -18.56 5.06
N LEU A 195 -7.15 -18.40 4.13
CA LEU A 195 -6.89 -17.13 3.45
C LEU A 195 -8.10 -16.62 2.66
N ALA A 196 -8.88 -17.50 2.03
CA ALA A 196 -10.11 -17.12 1.33
C ALA A 196 -11.18 -16.60 2.28
N ILE A 197 -11.30 -17.16 3.49
CA ILE A 197 -12.20 -16.62 4.53
C ILE A 197 -11.73 -15.23 4.97
N TRP A 198 -10.43 -15.04 5.17
CA TRP A 198 -9.86 -13.71 5.47
C TRP A 198 -10.13 -12.72 4.34
N GLN A 199 -9.92 -13.12 3.09
CA GLN A 199 -10.21 -12.30 1.92
C GLN A 199 -11.69 -11.92 1.84
N LEU A 200 -12.60 -12.88 2.03
CA LEU A 200 -14.04 -12.62 2.01
C LEU A 200 -14.47 -11.69 3.15
N SER A 201 -13.90 -11.85 4.35
CA SER A 201 -14.15 -10.93 5.46
C SER A 201 -13.69 -9.51 5.15
N ALA A 202 -12.51 -9.35 4.55
CA ALA A 202 -12.00 -8.06 4.11
C ALA A 202 -12.83 -7.47 2.96
N LEU A 203 -13.48 -8.31 2.13
CA LEU A 203 -14.30 -7.88 1.01
C LEU A 203 -15.63 -7.33 1.51
N MET A 204 -16.24 -7.99 2.50
CA MET A 204 -17.43 -7.50 3.18
C MET A 204 -17.15 -6.17 3.89
N LEU A 205 -16.01 -6.04 4.56
CA LEU A 205 -15.59 -4.76 5.16
C LEU A 205 -15.40 -3.67 4.10
N LEU A 206 -14.76 -3.99 2.98
CA LEU A 206 -14.63 -3.06 1.86
C LEU A 206 -15.99 -2.60 1.35
N ALA A 207 -16.95 -3.53 1.15
CA ALA A 207 -18.29 -3.20 0.68
C ALA A 207 -19.02 -2.25 1.64
N VAL A 208 -18.91 -2.47 2.96
CA VAL A 208 -19.47 -1.57 3.98
C VAL A 208 -18.82 -0.18 3.91
N VAL A 209 -17.49 -0.12 3.82
CA VAL A 209 -16.76 1.16 3.73
C VAL A 209 -17.12 1.92 2.46
N VAL A 210 -17.24 1.24 1.33
CA VAL A 210 -17.65 1.85 0.05
C VAL A 210 -19.09 2.35 0.14
N ALA A 211 -20.01 1.60 0.75
CA ALA A 211 -21.38 2.05 0.96
C ALA A 211 -21.43 3.33 1.81
N ILE A 212 -20.65 3.39 2.90
CA ILE A 212 -20.53 4.59 3.73
C ILE A 212 -19.96 5.75 2.93
N TRP A 213 -18.91 5.51 2.13
CA TRP A 213 -18.26 6.52 1.32
C TRP A 213 -19.19 7.11 0.24
N VAL A 214 -20.02 6.29 -0.40
CA VAL A 214 -20.99 6.75 -1.42
C VAL A 214 -22.19 7.48 -0.77
N SER A 215 -22.50 7.18 0.49
CA SER A 215 -23.66 7.75 1.19
C SER A 215 -23.43 9.13 1.85
N GLY A 216 -22.18 9.60 1.93
CA GLY A 216 -21.79 10.87 2.55
C GLY A 216 -21.23 11.85 1.52
#